data_AF-A0A7X1NKH9-F1
#
_entry.id   AF-A0A7X1NKH9-F1
#
_cell.length_a   1.000
_cell.length_b   1.000
_cell.length_c   1.000
_cell.angle_alpha   90.00
_cell.angle_beta   90.00
_cell.angle_gamma   90.00
#
_symmetry.space_group_name_H-M   'P 1'
#
loop_
_entity.id
_entity.type
_entity.pdbx_description
1 polymer ?
#
loop_
_entity_poly.entity_id
_entity_poly.type
_entity_poly.pdbx_seq_one_letter_code
_entity_poly.pdbx_strand_id
1 'polypeptide(L)'
;MTAPNKRNVVHGHQIVVMLIAAKAEASIMVQPPPGRQGGLLPPQHISVEPLLKGGLSETEALEYILKIVSLGVEGTEVGNG
;
A
#
# COMPACT_ATOMS: atom_id res chain seq x y z
N MET A 1 -0.74 -18.72 11.12
CA MET A 1 -1.28 -17.34 11.21
C MET A 1 -1.23 -16.76 9.80
N THR A 2 -2.35 -16.24 9.31
CA THR A 2 -2.40 -15.57 7.99
C THR A 2 -1.78 -14.19 8.14
N ALA A 3 -0.81 -13.82 7.29
CA ALA A 3 -0.21 -12.49 7.34
C ALA A 3 -1.31 -11.41 7.16
N PRO A 4 -1.31 -10.35 7.98
CA PRO A 4 -2.29 -9.28 7.84
C PRO A 4 -2.11 -8.61 6.47
N ASN A 5 -3.23 -8.49 5.76
CA ASN A 5 -3.32 -7.84 4.45
C ASN A 5 -4.39 -6.75 4.53
N LYS A 6 -4.11 -5.58 3.96
CA LYS A 6 -5.03 -4.45 3.86
C LYS A 6 -5.24 -4.08 2.40
N ARG A 7 -6.45 -3.63 2.07
CA ARG A 7 -6.85 -3.27 0.70
C ARG A 7 -7.72 -2.02 0.71
N ASN A 8 -7.52 -1.16 -0.28
CA ASN A 8 -8.42 -0.06 -0.60
C ASN A 8 -8.61 0.08 -2.12
N VAL A 9 -9.67 0.79 -2.54
CA VAL A 9 -9.88 1.19 -3.93
C VAL A 9 -10.05 2.70 -3.98
N VAL A 10 -9.22 3.37 -4.78
CA VAL A 10 -9.16 4.83 -4.90
C VAL A 10 -9.22 5.18 -6.38
N HIS A 11 -10.29 5.87 -6.80
CA HIS A 11 -10.47 6.30 -8.19
C HIS A 11 -10.33 5.14 -9.20
N GLY A 12 -10.83 3.95 -8.83
CA GLY A 12 -10.72 2.73 -9.63
C GLY A 12 -9.36 2.01 -9.56
N HIS A 13 -8.36 2.57 -8.87
CA HIS A 13 -7.10 1.88 -8.59
C HIS A 13 -7.25 1.00 -7.36
N GLN A 14 -6.90 -0.27 -7.48
CA GLN A 14 -6.86 -1.18 -6.35
C GLN A 14 -5.48 -1.14 -5.69
N ILE A 15 -5.45 -0.83 -4.40
CA ILE A 15 -4.24 -0.78 -3.58
C ILE A 15 -4.27 -1.96 -2.61
N VAL A 16 -3.19 -2.73 -2.55
CA VAL A 16 -3.01 -3.85 -1.63
C VAL A 16 -1.71 -3.67 -0.88
N VAL A 17 -1.77 -3.80 0.45
CA VAL A 17 -0.58 -3.76 1.33
C VAL A 17 -0.54 -5.05 2.13
N MET A 18 0.55 -5.79 2.02
CA MET A 18 0.73 -7.11 2.65
C MET A 18 1.94 -7.09 3.57
N LEU A 19 1.83 -7.67 4.76
CA LEU A 19 2.99 -7.83 5.65
C LEU A 19 3.86 -9.03 5.22
N ILE A 20 5.15 -8.78 5.06
CA ILE A 20 6.20 -9.79 4.98
C ILE A 20 6.83 -9.92 6.36
N ALA A 21 6.20 -10.72 7.24
CA ALA A 21 6.59 -10.82 8.64
C ALA A 21 8.06 -11.25 8.84
N ALA A 22 8.57 -12.14 7.97
CA ALA A 22 9.95 -12.61 8.02
C ALA A 22 11.01 -11.51 7.82
N LYS A 23 10.61 -10.34 7.30
CA LYS A 23 11.51 -9.22 7.00
C LYS A 23 11.12 -7.91 7.68
N ALA A 24 10.03 -7.90 8.46
CA ALA A 24 9.41 -6.66 8.94
C ALA A 24 9.24 -5.63 7.80
N GLU A 25 8.71 -6.09 6.66
CA GLU A 25 8.44 -5.27 5.47
C GLU A 25 6.95 -5.29 5.11
N ALA A 26 6.47 -4.22 4.49
CA ALA A 26 5.20 -4.19 3.79
C ALA A 26 5.45 -4.21 2.28
N SER A 27 4.75 -5.10 1.57
CA SER A 27 4.70 -5.14 0.12
C SER A 27 3.46 -4.39 -0.37
N ILE A 28 3.67 -3.39 -1.22
CA ILE A 28 2.63 -2.48 -1.73
C ILE A 28 2.43 -2.77 -3.21
N MET A 29 1.22 -3.13 -3.59
CA MET A 29 0.80 -3.31 -4.98
C MET A 29 -0.28 -2.29 -5.31
N VAL A 30 -0.10 -1.56 -6.42
CA VAL A 30 -1.11 -0.66 -6.99
C VAL A 30 -1.47 -1.15 -8.37
N GLN A 31 -2.75 -1.50 -8.54
CA GLN A 31 -3.31 -1.95 -9.80
C GLN A 31 -4.19 -0.84 -10.38
N PRO A 32 -3.89 -0.34 -11.60
CA PRO A 32 -4.73 0.66 -12.25
C PRO A 32 -6.09 0.09 -12.67
N PRO A 33 -7.11 0.94 -12.89
CA PRO A 33 -8.40 0.51 -13.41
C PRO A 33 -8.26 -0.14 -14.80
N PRO A 34 -9.16 -1.07 -15.17
CA PRO A 34 -9.16 -1.68 -16.49
C PRO A 34 -9.17 -0.63 -17.61
N GLY A 35 -8.30 -0.79 -18.60
CA GLY A 35 -8.23 0.11 -19.75
C GLY A 35 -7.30 1.33 -19.61
N ARG A 36 -6.68 1.58 -18.44
CA ARG A 36 -5.59 2.56 -18.33
C ARG A 36 -4.22 1.91 -18.57
N GLN A 37 -3.37 2.57 -19.37
CA GLN A 37 -1.96 2.23 -19.49
C GLN A 37 -1.20 2.68 -18.24
N GLY A 38 -0.29 1.83 -17.76
CA GLY A 38 0.47 2.00 -16.51
C GLY A 38 0.91 0.68 -15.90
N GLY A 39 0.22 -0.43 -16.22
CA GLY A 39 0.58 -1.79 -15.82
C GLY A 39 0.52 -2.02 -14.31
N LEU A 40 0.65 -3.28 -13.89
CA LEU A 40 0.97 -3.57 -12.48
C LEU A 40 2.37 -3.02 -12.22
N LEU A 41 2.47 -1.98 -11.40
CA LEU A 41 3.78 -1.59 -10.88
C LEU A 41 4.32 -2.77 -10.05
N PRO A 42 5.61 -3.12 -10.19
CA PRO A 42 6.20 -4.15 -9.36
C PRO A 42 5.96 -3.80 -7.89
N PRO A 43 5.64 -4.78 -7.03
CA PRO A 43 5.36 -4.50 -5.63
C PRO A 43 6.52 -3.72 -5.01
N GLN A 44 6.22 -2.58 -4.39
CA GLN A 44 7.22 -1.82 -3.65
C GLN A 44 7.30 -2.35 -2.23
N HIS A 45 8.52 -2.54 -1.74
CA HIS A 45 8.78 -3.05 -0.41
C HIS A 45 9.30 -1.92 0.46
N ILE A 46 8.68 -1.71 1.61
CA ILE A 46 9.11 -0.73 2.60
C ILE A 46 9.23 -1.38 3.97
N SER A 47 10.21 -0.97 4.76
CA SER A 47 10.35 -1.47 6.13
C SER A 47 9.21 -0.92 7.00
N VAL A 48 8.57 -1.80 7.78
CA VAL A 48 7.60 -1.41 8.82
C VAL A 48 8.26 -1.23 10.19
N GLU A 49 9.54 -1.59 10.34
CA GLU A 49 10.23 -1.51 11.63
C GLU A 49 10.11 -0.13 12.31
N PRO A 50 10.24 1.02 11.62
CA PRO A 50 10.14 2.32 12.28
C PRO A 50 8.77 2.54 12.92
N LEU A 51 7.70 2.05 12.27
CA LEU A 51 6.33 2.15 12.77
C LEU A 51 6.13 1.24 13.99
N LEU A 52 6.64 0.00 13.91
CA LEU A 52 6.57 -0.95 15.01
C LEU A 52 7.36 -0.47 16.24
N LYS A 53 8.57 0.07 16.03
CA LYS A 53 9.39 0.70 17.08
C LYS A 53 8.72 1.94 17.67
N GLY A 54 7.88 2.62 16.90
CA GLY A 54 7.03 3.72 17.34
C GLY A 54 5.81 3.30 18.17
N GLY A 55 5.59 2.00 18.37
CA GLY A 55 4.50 1.46 19.20
C GLY A 55 3.23 1.08 18.42
N LEU A 56 3.24 1.17 17.09
CA LEU A 56 2.14 0.67 16.26
C LEU A 56 2.17 -0.86 16.21
N SER A 57 1.00 -1.49 16.27
CA SER A 57 0.85 -2.89 15.88
C SER A 57 1.09 -3.08 14.39
N GLU A 58 1.35 -4.32 13.97
CA GLU A 58 1.46 -4.67 12.54
C GLU A 58 0.22 -4.22 11.74
N THR A 59 -0.96 -4.39 12.31
CA THR A 59 -2.22 -4.01 11.65
C THR A 59 -2.31 -2.50 11.44
N GLU A 60 -2.00 -1.71 12.47
CA GLU A 60 -2.02 -0.25 12.40
C GLU A 60 -0.93 0.29 11.46
N ALA A 61 0.25 -0.33 11.46
CA ALA A 61 1.33 0.02 10.53
C ALA A 61 0.89 -0.18 9.07
N LEU A 62 0.23 -1.30 8.75
CA LEU A 62 -0.31 -1.52 7.40
C LEU A 62 -1.43 -0.55 7.04
N GLU A 63 -2.31 -0.20 7.98
CA GLU A 63 -3.37 0.80 7.75
C GLU A 63 -2.79 2.18 7.48
N TYR A 64 -1.75 2.57 8.24
CA TYR A 64 -1.03 3.81 8.05
C TYR A 64 -0.38 3.87 6.65
N ILE A 65 0.27 2.80 6.22
CA ILE A 65 0.87 2.69 4.88
C ILE A 65 -0.21 2.76 3.80
N LEU A 66 -1.30 2.00 3.95
CA LEU A 66 -2.42 2.03 3.00
C LEU A 66 -3.00 3.44 2.83
N LYS A 67 -3.12 4.20 3.93
CA LYS A 67 -3.57 5.59 3.90
C LYS A 67 -2.63 6.49 3.10
N ILE A 68 -1.32 6.39 3.32
CA ILE A 68 -0.33 7.19 2.58
C ILE A 68 -0.37 6.86 1.09
N VAL A 69 -0.39 5.58 0.73
CA VAL A 69 -0.43 5.15 -0.67
C VAL A 69 -1.73 5.62 -1.34
N SER A 70 -2.86 5.56 -0.63
CA SER A 70 -4.14 6.09 -1.11
C SER A 70 -4.04 7.58 -1.45
N LEU A 71 -3.47 8.40 -0.55
CA LEU A 71 -3.25 9.84 -0.80
C LEU A 71 -2.32 10.10 -2.00
N GLY A 72 -1.28 9.29 -2.17
CA GLY A 72 -0.38 9.39 -3.33
C GLY A 72 -1.08 9.09 -4.66
N VAL A 73 -1.98 8.10 -4.68
CA VAL A 73 -2.81 7.80 -5.85
C VAL A 73 -3.78 8.95 -6.14
N GLU A 74 -4.46 9.50 -5.12
CA GLU A 74 -5.35 10.66 -5.27
C GLU A 74 -4.63 11.87 -5.85
N GLY A 75 -3.46 12.23 -5.31
CA GLY A 75 -2.68 13.40 -5.75
C GLY A 75 -2.12 13.26 -7.17
N THR A 76 -1.78 12.06 -7.61
CA THR A 76 -1.26 11.81 -8.97
C THR A 76 -2.34 11.99 -10.03
N GLU A 77 -3.62 11.74 -9.71
CA GLU A 77 -4.71 11.98 -10.66
C GLU A 77 -5.00 13.46 -10.86
N VAL A 78 -4.94 14.27 -9.80
CA VAL A 78 -5.22 15.72 -9.88
C VAL A 78 -4.17 16.47 -10.73
N GLY A 79 -2.93 15.97 -10.76
CA GLY A 79 -1.83 16.58 -11.53
C GLY A 79 -1.83 16.31 -13.04
N ASN A 80 -2.66 15.39 -13.54
CA ASN A 80 -2.75 15.01 -14.96
C ASN A 80 -4.08 15.41 -15.62
N GLY A 81 -4.81 16.35 -15.02
CA GLY A 81 -6.06 16.93 -15.54
C GLY A 81 -5.84 18.18 -16.37
#